data_AF-A0A3B8P1T2-F1
#
_entry.id   AF-A0A3B8P1T2-F1
#
_cell.length_a   1.000
_cell.length_b   1.000
_cell.length_c   1.000
_cell.angle_alpha   90.00
_cell.angle_beta   90.00
_cell.angle_gamma   90.00
#
_symmetry.space_group_name_H-M   'P 1'
#
loop_
_entity.id
_entity.type
_entity.pdbx_description
1 polymer ?
#
loop_
_entity_poly.entity_id
_entity_poly.type
_entity_poly.pdbx_seq_one_letter_code
_entity_poly.pdbx_strand_id
1 'polypeptide(L)'
;AAQEREAENQRLQLKLQAEQAERARIQAEADRIAAEQRAEQQRQAAALQAERDIELAREDERRRADAAAAEILRQQQQRERDVAHRRSINRAALDAFVAGGMTEECAKQAITLIAERKIPNITILY
;
A
#
# COMPACT_ATOMS: atom_id res chain seq x y z
N ALA A 1 -69.40 -35.40 -39.11
CA ALA A 1 -68.58 -36.40 -38.38
C ALA A 1 -67.07 -36.29 -38.70
N ALA A 2 -66.60 -36.66 -39.91
CA ALA A 2 -65.15 -36.63 -40.21
C ALA A 2 -64.57 -35.22 -40.39
N GLN A 3 -65.25 -34.34 -41.15
CA GLN A 3 -64.80 -32.97 -41.36
C GLN A 3 -64.81 -32.09 -40.11
N GLU A 4 -65.73 -32.34 -39.17
CA GLU A 4 -65.79 -31.61 -37.90
C GLU A 4 -64.60 -31.94 -36.99
N ARG A 5 -64.15 -33.21 -36.98
CA ARG A 5 -62.96 -33.65 -36.25
C ARG A 5 -61.66 -33.05 -36.80
N GLU A 6 -61.55 -32.94 -38.13
CA GLU A 6 -60.38 -32.29 -38.75
C GLU A 6 -60.33 -30.79 -38.42
N ALA A 7 -61.48 -30.11 -38.44
CA ALA A 7 -61.56 -28.71 -38.05
C ALA A 7 -61.26 -28.48 -36.56
N GLU A 8 -61.70 -29.39 -35.68
CA GLU A 8 -61.34 -29.37 -34.25
C GLU A 8 -59.84 -29.59 -34.01
N ASN A 9 -59.24 -30.56 -34.70
CA ASN A 9 -57.80 -30.83 -34.59
C ASN A 9 -56.95 -29.65 -35.09
N GLN A 10 -57.34 -29.00 -36.19
CA GLN A 10 -56.68 -27.79 -36.69
C GLN A 10 -56.80 -26.63 -35.69
N ARG A 11 -57.98 -26.42 -35.10
CA ARG A 11 -58.19 -25.40 -34.06
C ARG A 11 -57.35 -25.67 -32.82
N LEU A 12 -57.22 -26.94 -32.41
CA LEU A 12 -56.40 -27.32 -31.27
C LEU A 12 -54.90 -27.11 -31.54
N GLN A 13 -54.42 -27.46 -32.73
CA GLN A 13 -53.04 -27.19 -33.16
C GLN A 13 -52.71 -25.69 -33.16
N LEU A 14 -53.62 -24.86 -33.70
CA LEU A 14 -53.44 -23.41 -33.71
C LEU A 14 -53.38 -22.83 -32.29
N LYS A 15 -54.20 -23.33 -31.36
CA LYS A 15 -54.14 -22.93 -29.95
C LYS A 15 -52.83 -23.34 -29.29
N LEU A 16 -52.38 -24.57 -29.51
CA LEU A 16 -51.11 -25.06 -28.96
C LEU A 16 -49.90 -24.27 -29.50
N GLN A 17 -49.90 -23.92 -30.79
CA GLN A 17 -48.86 -23.07 -31.37
C GLN A 17 -48.88 -21.66 -30.78
N ALA A 18 -50.07 -21.06 -30.59
CA ALA A 18 -50.19 -19.75 -29.96
C ALA A 18 -49.65 -19.76 -28.53
N GLU A 19 -50.00 -20.78 -27.73
CA GLU A 19 -49.52 -20.92 -26.35
C GLU A 19 -48.00 -21.15 -26.28
N GLN A 20 -47.44 -21.97 -27.18
CA GLN A 20 -45.99 -22.15 -27.25
C GLN A 20 -45.26 -20.87 -27.67
N ALA A 21 -45.82 -20.11 -28.61
CA ALA A 21 -45.25 -18.84 -29.04
C ALA A 21 -45.30 -17.79 -27.91
N GLU A 22 -46.37 -17.76 -27.12
CA GLU A 22 -46.50 -16.88 -25.96
C GLU A 22 -45.49 -17.25 -24.86
N ARG A 23 -45.37 -18.54 -24.52
CA ARG A 23 -44.35 -19.02 -23.57
C ARG A 23 -42.93 -18.70 -24.03
N ALA A 24 -42.63 -18.86 -25.32
CA ALA A 24 -41.32 -18.53 -25.87
C ALA A 24 -41.02 -17.02 -25.79
N ARG A 25 -42.02 -16.15 -25.99
CA ARG A 25 -41.87 -14.70 -25.82
C ARG A 25 -41.60 -14.32 -24.38
N ILE A 26 -42.36 -14.87 -23.44
CA ILE A 26 -42.18 -14.62 -22.00
C ILE A 26 -40.79 -15.08 -21.55
N GLN A 27 -40.35 -16.26 -21.99
CA GLN A 27 -39.00 -16.75 -21.65
C GLN A 27 -37.91 -15.87 -22.24
N ALA A 28 -38.04 -15.45 -23.51
CA ALA A 28 -37.07 -14.58 -24.15
C ALA A 28 -36.98 -13.20 -23.46
N GLU A 29 -38.11 -12.67 -22.98
CA GLU A 29 -38.14 -11.43 -22.21
C GLU A 29 -37.51 -11.60 -20.83
N ALA A 30 -37.81 -12.69 -20.13
CA ALA A 30 -37.17 -13.02 -18.86
C ALA A 30 -35.65 -13.19 -18.99
N ASP A 31 -35.18 -13.86 -20.05
CA ASP A 31 -33.77 -14.06 -20.33
C ASP A 31 -33.06 -12.73 -20.66
N ARG A 32 -33.71 -11.84 -21.40
CA ARG A 32 -33.20 -10.47 -21.67
C ARG A 32 -33.05 -9.67 -20.39
N ILE A 33 -34.08 -9.65 -19.54
CA ILE A 33 -34.05 -8.93 -18.27
C ILE A 33 -32.94 -9.51 -17.37
N ALA A 34 -32.82 -10.85 -17.29
CA ALA A 34 -31.76 -11.49 -16.51
C ALA A 34 -30.36 -11.18 -17.05
N ALA A 35 -30.18 -11.12 -18.37
CA ALA A 35 -28.92 -10.74 -18.99
C ALA A 35 -28.54 -9.28 -18.69
N GLU A 36 -29.51 -8.35 -18.79
CA GLU A 36 -29.32 -6.94 -18.45
C GLU A 36 -28.95 -6.75 -16.98
N GLN A 37 -29.68 -7.42 -16.07
CA GLN A 37 -29.37 -7.37 -14.63
C GLN A 37 -27.97 -7.90 -14.31
N ARG A 38 -27.55 -9.01 -14.94
CA ARG A 38 -26.19 -9.54 -14.76
C ARG A 38 -25.14 -8.57 -15.29
N ALA A 39 -25.38 -7.96 -16.46
CA ALA A 39 -24.46 -6.99 -17.04
C ALA A 39 -24.33 -5.75 -16.14
N GLU A 40 -25.43 -5.27 -15.56
CA GLU A 40 -25.42 -4.14 -14.63
C GLU A 40 -24.71 -4.48 -13.31
N GLN A 41 -24.99 -5.64 -12.71
CA GLN A 41 -24.30 -6.12 -11.52
C GLN A 41 -22.78 -6.24 -11.75
N GLN A 42 -22.37 -6.75 -12.92
CA GLN A 42 -20.96 -6.85 -13.29
C GLN A 42 -20.31 -5.46 -13.42
N ARG A 43 -21.01 -4.48 -14.02
CA ARG A 43 -20.50 -3.11 -14.10
C ARG A 43 -20.34 -2.47 -12.72
N GLN A 44 -21.34 -2.62 -11.86
CA GLN A 44 -21.28 -2.10 -10.49
C GLN A 44 -20.16 -2.77 -9.68
N ALA A 45 -20.02 -4.09 -9.79
CA ALA A 45 -18.94 -4.82 -9.12
C ALA A 45 -17.56 -4.40 -9.63
N ALA A 46 -17.39 -4.21 -10.94
CA ALA A 46 -16.15 -3.74 -11.54
C ALA A 46 -15.80 -2.31 -11.10
N ALA A 47 -16.79 -1.41 -11.04
CA ALA A 47 -16.59 -0.05 -10.55
C ALA A 47 -16.14 -0.04 -9.07
N LEU A 48 -16.81 -0.83 -8.22
CA LEU A 48 -16.45 -0.95 -6.80
C LEU A 48 -15.05 -1.55 -6.61
N GLN A 49 -14.66 -2.53 -7.43
CA GLN A 49 -13.30 -3.06 -7.38
C GLN A 49 -12.26 -2.02 -7.81
N ALA A 50 -12.52 -1.30 -8.91
CA ALA A 50 -11.62 -0.25 -9.36
C ALA A 50 -11.43 0.85 -8.31
N GLU A 51 -12.50 1.26 -7.62
CA GLU A 51 -12.41 2.23 -6.52
C GLU A 51 -11.57 1.70 -5.35
N ARG A 52 -11.79 0.44 -4.94
CA ARG A 52 -11.00 -0.20 -3.88
C ARG A 52 -9.52 -0.30 -4.25
N ASP A 53 -9.22 -0.68 -5.49
CA ASP A 53 -7.83 -0.79 -5.96
C ASP A 53 -7.13 0.57 -5.97
N ILE A 54 -7.84 1.65 -6.35
CA ILE A 54 -7.32 3.02 -6.28
C ILE A 54 -7.06 3.44 -4.83
N GLU A 55 -7.97 3.13 -3.91
CA GLU A 55 -7.81 3.48 -2.50
C GLU A 55 -6.65 2.72 -1.86
N LEU A 56 -6.54 1.42 -2.09
CA LEU A 56 -5.42 0.59 -1.64
C LEU A 56 -4.09 1.11 -2.18
N ALA A 57 -4.02 1.49 -3.47
CA ALA A 57 -2.81 2.05 -4.04
C ALA A 57 -2.40 3.37 -3.36
N ARG A 58 -3.37 4.24 -3.02
CA ARG A 58 -3.11 5.49 -2.29
C ARG A 58 -2.64 5.22 -0.86
N GLU A 59 -3.20 4.24 -0.18
CA GLU A 59 -2.78 3.85 1.17
C GLU A 59 -1.36 3.28 1.17
N ASP A 60 -1.02 2.43 0.20
CA ASP A 60 0.31 1.86 0.08
C ASP A 60 1.36 2.92 -0.28
N GLU A 61 1.00 3.93 -1.08
CA GLU A 61 1.88 5.08 -1.32
C GLU A 61 2.11 5.88 -0.04
N ARG A 62 1.04 6.21 0.71
CA ARG A 62 1.17 6.89 2.02
C ARG A 62 2.03 6.09 2.99
N ARG A 63 1.79 4.79 3.12
CA ARG A 63 2.56 3.90 4.00
C ARG A 63 4.04 3.89 3.63
N ARG A 64 4.37 3.89 2.34
CA ARG A 64 5.77 3.97 1.87
C ARG A 64 6.41 5.32 2.20
N ALA A 65 5.70 6.41 2.00
CA ALA A 65 6.18 7.75 2.35
C ALA A 65 6.42 7.89 3.86
N ASP A 66 5.46 7.44 4.68
CA ASP A 66 5.54 7.47 6.14
C ASP A 66 6.71 6.60 6.66
N ALA A 67 6.89 5.40 6.08
CA ALA A 67 8.00 4.53 6.42
C ALA A 67 9.37 5.17 6.09
N ALA A 68 9.48 5.82 4.93
CA ALA A 68 10.70 6.54 4.55
C ALA A 68 10.98 7.72 5.48
N ALA A 69 9.96 8.51 5.83
CA ALA A 69 10.08 9.62 6.77
C ALA A 69 10.48 9.15 8.18
N ALA A 70 9.89 8.07 8.67
CA ALA A 70 10.21 7.48 9.96
C ALA A 70 11.65 6.97 10.03
N GLU A 71 12.15 6.37 8.95
CA GLU A 71 13.54 5.91 8.86
C GLU A 71 14.53 7.08 8.85
N ILE A 72 14.24 8.14 8.09
CA ILE A 72 15.06 9.38 8.11
C ILE A 72 15.12 9.95 9.52
N LEU A 73 13.99 10.04 10.21
CA LEU A 73 13.92 10.56 11.58
C LEU A 73 14.73 9.69 12.56
N ARG A 74 14.62 8.36 12.45
CA ARG A 74 15.43 7.44 13.27
C ARG A 74 16.93 7.64 13.02
N GLN A 75 17.35 7.75 11.76
CA GLN A 75 18.75 7.95 11.43
C GLN A 75 19.26 9.31 11.94
N GLN A 76 18.45 10.36 11.85
CA GLN A 76 18.79 11.66 12.44
C GLN A 76 18.95 11.57 13.96
N GLN A 77 18.00 10.94 14.66
CA GLN A 77 18.08 10.73 16.10
C GLN A 77 19.31 9.90 16.52
N GLN A 78 19.65 8.85 15.77
CA GLN A 78 20.85 8.06 16.03
C GLN A 78 22.12 8.90 15.86
N ARG A 79 22.22 9.67 14.76
CA ARG A 79 23.35 10.58 14.53
C ARG A 79 23.46 11.64 15.62
N GLU A 80 22.36 12.22 16.05
CA GLU A 80 22.34 13.20 17.14
C GLU A 80 22.81 12.60 18.46
N ARG A 81 22.35 11.39 18.79
CA ARG A 81 22.79 10.64 19.98
C ARG A 81 24.28 10.31 19.91
N ASP A 82 24.77 9.86 18.76
CA ASP A 82 26.19 9.56 18.56
C ASP A 82 27.05 10.83 18.69
N VAL A 83 26.63 11.94 18.08
CA VAL A 83 27.32 13.23 18.18
C VAL A 83 27.34 13.72 19.62
N ALA A 84 26.22 13.63 20.33
CA ALA A 84 26.14 14.02 21.73
C ALA A 84 27.05 13.16 22.61
N HIS A 85 27.06 11.85 22.38
CA HIS A 85 27.91 10.91 23.12
C HIS A 85 29.40 11.20 22.89
N ARG A 86 29.82 11.30 21.62
CA ARG A 86 31.19 11.64 21.25
C ARG A 86 31.62 13.00 21.80
N ARG A 87 30.74 14.00 21.75
CA ARG A 87 30.99 15.33 22.33
C ARG A 87 31.21 15.25 23.83
N SER A 88 30.38 14.48 24.55
CA SER A 88 30.53 14.30 26.00
C SER A 88 31.88 13.69 26.36
N ILE A 89 32.29 12.63 25.64
CA ILE A 89 33.57 11.94 25.86
C ILE A 89 34.76 12.85 25.54
N ASN A 90 34.73 13.54 24.40
CA ASN A 90 35.79 14.46 24.02
C ASN A 90 35.91 15.65 24.98
N ARG A 91 34.79 16.12 25.54
CA ARG A 91 34.82 17.17 26.56
C ARG A 91 35.48 16.67 27.85
N ALA A 92 35.14 15.48 28.31
CA ALA A 92 35.79 14.88 29.48
C ALA A 92 37.30 14.69 29.24
N ALA A 93 37.70 14.26 28.04
CA ALA A 93 39.11 14.15 27.67
C ALA A 93 39.81 15.53 27.64
N LEU A 94 39.16 16.56 27.10
CA LEU A 94 39.67 17.94 27.08
C LEU A 94 39.93 18.44 28.50
N ASP A 95 38.94 18.28 29.39
CA ASP A 95 39.03 18.70 30.79
C ASP A 95 40.18 17.96 31.50
N ALA A 96 40.37 16.67 31.24
CA ALA A 96 41.48 15.88 31.77
C ALA A 96 42.86 16.35 31.26
N PHE A 97 42.98 16.69 29.97
CA PHE A 97 44.22 17.24 29.41
C PHE A 97 44.58 18.60 30.01
N VAL A 98 43.59 19.48 30.18
CA VAL A 98 43.79 20.80 30.79
C VAL A 98 44.17 20.66 32.27
N ALA A 99 43.49 19.79 33.01
CA ALA A 99 43.87 19.48 34.40
C ALA A 99 45.29 18.89 34.51
N GLY A 100 45.74 18.16 33.49
CA GLY A 100 47.11 17.66 33.35
C GLY A 100 48.16 18.70 32.96
N GLY A 101 47.77 19.98 32.79
CA GLY A 101 48.68 21.09 32.52
C GLY A 101 48.84 21.44 31.03
N MET A 102 48.03 20.87 30.13
CA MET A 102 47.98 21.32 28.74
C MET A 102 47.14 22.60 28.59
N THR A 103 47.48 23.44 27.62
CA THR A 103 46.60 24.53 27.19
C THR A 103 45.42 23.95 26.40
N GLU A 104 44.27 24.64 26.45
CA GLU A 104 43.03 24.17 25.79
C GLU A 104 43.21 23.94 24.28
N GLU A 105 43.94 24.83 23.60
CA GLU A 105 44.20 24.73 22.16
C GLU A 105 45.08 23.51 21.82
N CYS A 106 46.14 23.26 22.59
CA CYS A 106 46.97 22.07 22.41
C CYS A 106 46.20 20.78 22.71
N ALA A 107 45.30 20.81 23.71
CA ALA A 107 44.48 19.65 24.07
C ALA A 107 43.44 19.31 22.98
N LYS A 108 42.76 20.31 22.39
CA LYS A 108 41.88 20.11 21.22
C LYS A 108 42.63 19.54 20.03
N GLN A 109 43.84 20.02 19.77
CA GLN A 109 44.68 19.52 18.69
C GLN A 109 45.09 18.07 18.95
N ALA A 110 45.48 17.72 20.18
CA ALA A 110 45.80 16.34 20.55
C ALA A 110 44.60 15.40 20.37
N ILE A 111 43.40 15.78 20.82
CA ILE A 111 42.17 14.99 20.63
C ILE A 111 41.90 14.75 19.14
N THR A 112 42.06 15.77 18.30
CA THR A 112 41.90 15.65 16.84
C THR A 112 42.92 14.66 16.26
N LEU A 113 44.20 14.77 16.62
CA LEU A 113 45.26 13.88 16.14
C LEU A 113 45.06 12.42 16.59
N ILE A 114 44.54 12.19 17.81
CA ILE A 114 44.19 10.86 18.30
C ILE A 114 43.02 10.28 17.49
N ALA A 115 41.98 11.08 17.24
CA ALA A 115 40.83 10.66 16.44
C ALA A 115 41.22 10.32 14.99
N GLU A 116 42.18 11.05 14.41
CA GLU A 116 42.74 10.80 13.08
C GLU A 116 43.78 9.65 13.04
N ARG A 117 44.08 9.01 14.18
CA ARG A 117 45.12 7.97 14.32
C ARG A 117 46.53 8.43 13.91
N LYS A 118 46.80 9.74 13.98
CA LYS A 118 48.14 10.30 13.73
C LYS A 118 49.10 10.07 14.89
N ILE A 119 48.57 9.78 16.09
CA ILE A 119 49.35 9.37 17.25
C ILE A 119 49.19 7.84 17.42
N PRO A 120 50.27 7.06 17.33
CA PRO A 120 50.19 5.60 17.43
C PRO A 120 49.90 5.15 18.87
N ASN A 121 49.34 3.95 19.02
CA ASN A 121 49.11 3.26 20.31
C ASN A 121 48.19 3.99 21.31
N ILE A 122 47.38 4.94 20.85
CA ILE A 122 46.38 5.65 21.65
C ILE A 122 45.05 5.75 20.90
N THR A 123 43.93 5.66 21.61
CA THR A 123 42.57 5.78 21.03
C THR A 123 41.61 6.31 22.08
N ILE A 124 40.66 7.17 21.67
CA ILE A 124 39.52 7.58 22.49
C ILE A 124 38.41 6.57 22.25
N LEU A 125 37.93 5.93 23.31
CA LEU A 125 36.78 5.04 23.26
C LEU A 125 35.51 5.89 23.29
N TYR A 126 34.62 5.65 22.32
CA TYR A 126 33.36 6.37 22.13
C TYR A 126 32.16 5.47 22.34
#